data_AF-A0A3A4P4W1-F1
#
_entry.id   AF-A0A3A4P4W1-F1
#
_cell.length_a   1.000
_cell.length_b   1.000
_cell.length_c   1.000
_cell.angle_alpha   90.00
_cell.angle_beta   90.00
_cell.angle_gamma   90.00
#
_symmetry.space_group_name_H-M   'P 1'
#
loop_
_entity.id
_entity.type
_entity.pdbx_description
1 polymer ?
#
loop_
_entity_poly.entity_id
_entity_poly.type
_entity_poly.pdbx_seq_one_letter_code
_entity_poly.pdbx_strand_id
1 'polypeptide(L)'
;SCHDPHGKYRRLADGSIGKTGTPIQASGSYSTSPDPSGDRAVGVYRLLGGKGYVSSLFDGAPFTADPPAAVSPDNYNLPEDRGDTRVAYGKGMSEWCANCHPAQLGGTGGGKAHPAGNDIKFSSAVAANYNSYVASGNLTGNSSTSYDSMVPFEMGTADYTLLKGTATTGGQTAGPGASSNVMCLSCHRAHASGWDSAARWNLNTEFLLFNGNYPGIEVIDVPSRISQGRTRAETLRAYYERPATRFATYQRSLCNKCHAKD
;
A
#
# COMPACT_ATOMS: atom_id res chain seq x y z
N SER A 1 0.44 -18.36 -8.31
CA SER A 1 1.54 -18.64 -7.36
C SER A 1 1.37 -17.91 -6.03
N CYS A 2 0.82 -16.68 -5.99
CA CYS A 2 0.61 -15.97 -4.72
C CYS A 2 -0.84 -16.09 -4.18
N HIS A 3 -1.82 -16.17 -5.08
CA HIS A 3 -3.22 -16.45 -4.72
C HIS A 3 -3.47 -17.95 -4.60
N ASP A 4 -4.30 -18.36 -3.64
CA ASP A 4 -4.85 -19.70 -3.57
C ASP A 4 -6.13 -19.78 -4.43
N PRO A 5 -6.09 -20.43 -5.60
CA PRO A 5 -7.25 -20.50 -6.50
C PRO A 5 -8.44 -21.25 -5.91
N HIS A 6 -8.22 -22.04 -4.85
CA HIS A 6 -9.28 -22.77 -4.16
C HIS A 6 -9.78 -22.05 -2.90
N GLY A 7 -9.18 -20.90 -2.55
CA GLY A 7 -9.61 -20.07 -1.42
C GLY A 7 -9.71 -20.81 -0.09
N LYS A 8 -8.74 -21.68 0.25
CA LYS A 8 -8.83 -22.55 1.43
C LYS A 8 -8.64 -21.82 2.75
N TYR A 9 -7.97 -20.66 2.73
CA TYR A 9 -7.70 -19.87 3.93
C TYR A 9 -8.93 -19.07 4.35
N ARG A 10 -9.29 -19.14 5.63
CA ARG A 10 -10.48 -18.48 6.20
C ARG A 10 -10.13 -17.78 7.51
N ARG A 11 -10.73 -16.62 7.76
CA ARG A 11 -10.73 -15.93 9.05
C ARG A 11 -11.91 -16.43 9.89
N LEU A 12 -11.62 -16.93 11.09
CA LEU A 12 -12.60 -17.40 12.06
C LEU A 12 -13.09 -16.27 12.97
N ALA A 13 -14.11 -16.53 13.78
CA ALA A 13 -14.72 -15.55 14.69
C ALA A 13 -13.74 -15.01 15.74
N ASP A 14 -12.74 -15.80 16.13
CA ASP A 14 -11.67 -15.40 17.04
C ASP A 14 -10.53 -14.63 16.34
N GLY A 15 -10.66 -14.38 15.04
CA GLY A 15 -9.65 -13.70 14.22
C GLY A 15 -8.52 -14.60 13.71
N SER A 16 -8.45 -15.87 14.13
CA SER A 16 -7.43 -16.81 13.65
C SER A 16 -7.65 -17.18 12.18
N ILE A 17 -6.56 -17.59 11.51
CA ILE A 17 -6.60 -18.06 10.12
C ILE A 17 -6.53 -19.59 10.09
N GLY A 18 -7.57 -20.22 9.57
CA GLY A 18 -7.67 -21.68 9.41
C GLY A 18 -7.66 -22.12 7.94
N LYS A 19 -7.34 -23.39 7.70
CA LYS A 19 -7.43 -24.06 6.37
C LYS A 19 -8.60 -25.04 6.22
N THR A 20 -9.19 -25.45 7.33
CA THR A 20 -10.39 -26.30 7.41
C THR A 20 -11.34 -25.79 8.51
N GLY A 21 -12.43 -26.51 8.75
CA GLY A 21 -13.41 -26.18 9.78
C GLY A 21 -14.65 -25.51 9.19
N THR A 22 -15.07 -24.42 9.82
CA THR A 22 -16.29 -23.68 9.49
C THR A 22 -16.34 -23.24 8.02
N PRO A 23 -17.48 -23.36 7.32
CA PRO A 23 -17.59 -22.99 5.90
C PRO A 23 -17.42 -21.48 5.67
N ILE A 24 -16.86 -21.13 4.51
CA ILE A 24 -16.69 -19.73 4.09
C ILE A 24 -18.01 -19.20 3.51
N GLN A 25 -18.52 -18.10 4.04
CA GLN A 25 -19.77 -17.48 3.56
C GLN A 25 -19.56 -16.33 2.56
N ALA A 26 -18.42 -15.64 2.63
CA ALA A 26 -18.13 -14.47 1.81
C ALA A 26 -16.63 -14.18 1.76
N SER A 27 -16.22 -13.22 0.92
CA SER A 27 -14.90 -12.59 1.00
C SER A 27 -14.74 -11.89 2.36
N GLY A 28 -13.55 -11.91 2.95
CA GLY A 28 -13.20 -11.07 4.09
C GLY A 28 -12.43 -9.80 3.68
N SER A 29 -12.48 -9.42 2.41
CA SER A 29 -11.64 -8.37 1.85
C SER A 29 -12.25 -6.98 1.85
N TYR A 30 -13.58 -6.85 1.93
CA TYR A 30 -14.25 -5.57 1.66
C TYR A 30 -14.88 -4.97 2.90
N SER A 31 -14.99 -3.63 2.92
CA SER A 31 -15.60 -2.87 4.02
C SER A 31 -17.01 -3.33 4.37
N THR A 32 -17.82 -3.73 3.37
CA THR A 32 -19.19 -4.22 3.59
C THR A 32 -19.29 -5.74 3.77
N SER A 33 -18.17 -6.47 3.71
CA SER A 33 -18.20 -7.92 3.91
C SER A 33 -18.72 -8.28 5.30
N PRO A 34 -19.48 -9.37 5.46
CA PRO A 34 -19.93 -9.80 6.79
C PRO A 34 -18.73 -10.15 7.68
N ASP A 35 -18.91 -10.11 8.99
CA ASP A 35 -17.94 -10.69 9.93
C ASP A 35 -18.16 -12.20 10.10
N PRO A 36 -17.10 -12.95 10.43
CA PRO A 36 -17.23 -14.35 10.77
C PRO A 36 -18.02 -14.54 12.07
N SER A 37 -18.80 -15.61 12.14
CA SER A 37 -19.55 -16.10 13.29
C SER A 37 -19.04 -17.48 13.71
N GLY A 38 -19.60 -18.05 14.80
CA GLY A 38 -19.22 -19.39 15.25
C GLY A 38 -19.46 -20.49 14.21
N ASP A 39 -20.45 -20.32 13.33
CA ASP A 39 -20.88 -21.28 12.31
C ASP A 39 -20.54 -20.88 10.87
N ARG A 40 -20.03 -19.66 10.65
CA ARG A 40 -19.58 -19.15 9.34
C ARG A 40 -18.26 -18.42 9.42
N ALA A 41 -17.30 -18.81 8.59
CA ALA A 41 -16.04 -18.07 8.40
C ALA A 41 -16.14 -17.13 7.19
N VAL A 42 -15.17 -16.24 7.01
CA VAL A 42 -14.98 -15.47 5.78
C VAL A 42 -13.63 -15.79 5.14
N GLY A 43 -13.52 -15.65 3.82
CA GLY A 43 -12.25 -15.84 3.12
C GLY A 43 -11.22 -14.78 3.53
N VAL A 44 -9.93 -15.09 3.40
CA VAL A 44 -8.87 -14.10 3.67
C VAL A 44 -8.80 -12.99 2.62
N TYR A 45 -8.07 -11.92 2.92
CA TYR A 45 -7.87 -10.79 2.02
C TYR A 45 -7.35 -11.28 0.66
N ARG A 46 -8.12 -10.98 -0.40
CA ARG A 46 -7.83 -11.29 -1.81
C ARG A 46 -7.51 -12.76 -2.11
N LEU A 47 -8.00 -13.70 -1.31
CA LEU A 47 -7.71 -15.14 -1.46
C LEU A 47 -6.21 -15.45 -1.54
N LEU A 48 -5.38 -14.65 -0.85
CA LEU A 48 -3.94 -14.86 -0.83
C LEU A 48 -3.61 -16.18 -0.11
N GLY A 49 -2.61 -16.90 -0.64
CA GLY A 49 -2.07 -18.08 0.03
C GLY A 49 -1.49 -17.69 1.39
N GLY A 50 -1.71 -18.52 2.40
CA GLY A 50 -1.22 -18.32 3.76
C GLY A 50 -0.16 -19.32 4.19
N LYS A 51 0.07 -19.39 5.50
CA LYS A 51 1.05 -20.32 6.07
C LYS A 51 0.77 -21.78 5.68
N GLY A 52 1.78 -22.43 5.13
CA GLY A 52 1.71 -23.77 4.57
C GLY A 52 1.17 -23.84 3.14
N TYR A 53 0.96 -22.71 2.46
CA TYR A 53 0.63 -22.70 1.03
C TYR A 53 1.87 -23.09 0.23
N VAL A 54 1.71 -24.09 -0.65
CA VAL A 54 2.70 -24.49 -1.65
C VAL A 54 1.97 -24.44 -2.99
N SER A 55 2.59 -23.84 -3.99
CA SER A 55 2.05 -23.94 -5.35
C SER A 55 2.27 -25.36 -5.85
N SER A 56 1.21 -26.06 -6.26
CA SER A 56 1.31 -27.42 -6.80
C SER A 56 2.11 -27.52 -8.12
N LEU A 57 2.53 -26.38 -8.67
CA LEU A 57 3.29 -26.27 -9.91
C LEU A 57 4.80 -26.18 -9.70
N PHE A 58 5.26 -25.99 -8.45
CA PHE A 58 6.69 -25.85 -8.13
C PHE A 58 7.00 -26.48 -6.78
N ASP A 59 8.13 -27.19 -6.70
CA ASP A 59 8.62 -27.81 -5.45
C ASP A 59 9.31 -26.78 -4.55
N GLY A 60 8.58 -25.71 -4.22
CA GLY A 60 9.05 -24.61 -3.40
C GLY A 60 8.76 -24.84 -1.91
N ALA A 61 9.57 -24.21 -1.06
CA ALA A 61 9.28 -24.18 0.38
C ALA A 61 7.87 -23.56 0.63
N PRO A 62 7.10 -24.11 1.59
CA PRO A 62 5.80 -23.55 1.93
C PRO A 62 5.93 -22.13 2.47
N PHE A 63 4.90 -21.32 2.23
CA PHE A 63 4.76 -20.02 2.87
C PHE A 63 4.80 -20.17 4.40
N THR A 64 5.50 -19.27 5.07
CA THR A 64 5.71 -19.26 6.53
C THR A 64 4.85 -18.22 7.24
N ALA A 65 4.46 -17.15 6.54
CA ALA A 65 3.59 -16.09 7.02
C ALA A 65 2.13 -16.28 6.55
N ASP A 66 1.19 -15.89 7.43
CA ASP A 66 -0.23 -15.86 7.13
C ASP A 66 -0.60 -14.78 6.10
N PRO A 67 -1.79 -14.87 5.46
CA PRO A 67 -2.29 -13.80 4.62
C PRO A 67 -2.41 -12.50 5.45
N PRO A 68 -2.12 -11.33 4.87
CA PRO A 68 -2.11 -10.09 5.61
C PRO A 68 -3.51 -9.69 6.06
N ALA A 69 -3.59 -9.06 7.24
CA ALA A 69 -4.80 -8.39 7.69
C ALA A 69 -4.95 -7.08 6.92
N ALA A 70 -5.92 -7.01 6.02
CA ALA A 70 -6.23 -5.80 5.27
C ALA A 70 -7.71 -5.79 4.84
N VAL A 71 -8.24 -4.59 4.62
CA VAL A 71 -9.58 -4.36 4.08
C VAL A 71 -9.49 -3.32 2.96
N SER A 72 -10.10 -3.64 1.83
CA SER A 72 -10.26 -2.75 0.67
C SER A 72 -11.63 -2.07 0.75
N PRO A 73 -11.77 -0.84 0.24
CA PRO A 73 -13.10 -0.33 -0.09
C PRO A 73 -13.75 -1.25 -1.12
N ASP A 74 -15.07 -1.30 -1.13
CA ASP A 74 -15.84 -2.14 -2.07
C ASP A 74 -15.60 -1.73 -3.52
N ASN A 75 -15.57 -0.41 -3.77
CA ASN A 75 -15.26 0.16 -5.08
C ASN A 75 -13.84 0.77 -5.09
N TYR A 76 -12.88 -0.01 -5.58
CA TYR A 76 -11.45 0.31 -5.54
C TYR A 76 -10.82 0.56 -6.92
N ASN A 77 -11.53 0.26 -8.00
CA ASN A 77 -11.04 0.46 -9.37
C ASN A 77 -11.54 1.80 -9.91
N LEU A 78 -10.95 2.88 -9.40
CA LEU A 78 -11.38 4.25 -9.69
C LEU A 78 -10.17 5.17 -9.93
N PRO A 79 -10.37 6.27 -10.66
CA PRO A 79 -9.41 7.38 -10.62
C PRO A 79 -9.34 7.98 -9.21
N GLU A 80 -8.19 8.56 -8.89
CA GLU A 80 -7.95 9.33 -7.67
C GLU A 80 -7.92 10.86 -7.96
N ASP A 81 -8.69 11.29 -8.96
CA ASP A 81 -8.85 12.69 -9.36
C ASP A 81 -9.58 13.52 -8.27
N ARG A 82 -10.43 12.86 -7.48
CA ARG A 82 -11.32 13.48 -6.47
C ARG A 82 -11.04 13.04 -5.04
N GLY A 83 -10.13 12.10 -4.83
CA GLY A 83 -9.83 11.55 -3.52
C GLY A 83 -9.09 10.22 -3.61
N ASP A 84 -8.46 9.83 -2.51
CA ASP A 84 -7.67 8.61 -2.48
C ASP A 84 -8.54 7.37 -2.30
N THR A 85 -8.15 6.27 -2.95
CA THR A 85 -8.67 4.93 -2.65
C THR A 85 -7.88 4.37 -1.47
N ARG A 86 -8.46 4.44 -0.27
CA ARG A 86 -7.80 4.01 0.95
C ARG A 86 -8.07 2.55 1.25
N VAL A 87 -7.08 1.71 0.96
CA VAL A 87 -7.00 0.35 1.52
C VAL A 87 -6.51 0.45 2.96
N ALA A 88 -7.24 -0.14 3.90
CA ALA A 88 -6.82 -0.27 5.28
C ALA A 88 -5.85 -1.45 5.39
N TYR A 89 -4.56 -1.17 5.26
CA TYR A 89 -3.51 -2.14 5.55
C TYR A 89 -3.35 -2.27 7.06
N GLY A 90 -3.71 -3.42 7.61
CA GLY A 90 -3.68 -3.66 9.05
C GLY A 90 -2.31 -4.11 9.53
N LYS A 91 -1.91 -5.33 9.14
CA LYS A 91 -0.69 -5.99 9.60
C LYS A 91 -0.27 -7.12 8.66
N GLY A 92 1.02 -7.41 8.58
CA GLY A 92 1.54 -8.64 7.98
C GLY A 92 1.80 -8.57 6.47
N MET A 93 1.63 -7.42 5.82
CA MET A 93 1.79 -7.29 4.36
C MET A 93 3.23 -7.58 3.94
N SER A 94 4.20 -7.04 4.67
CA SER A 94 5.62 -7.23 4.33
C SER A 94 6.09 -8.65 4.62
N GLU A 95 5.67 -9.23 5.74
CA GLU A 95 5.96 -10.62 6.09
C GLU A 95 5.37 -11.58 5.04
N TRP A 96 4.18 -11.26 4.53
CA TRP A 96 3.58 -12.03 3.45
C TRP A 96 4.37 -11.94 2.14
N CYS A 97 4.84 -10.75 1.75
CA CYS A 97 5.77 -10.59 0.62
C CYS A 97 7.08 -11.36 0.83
N ALA A 98 7.56 -11.43 2.07
CA ALA A 98 8.79 -12.13 2.45
C ALA A 98 8.69 -13.66 2.34
N ASN A 99 7.49 -14.24 2.18
CA ASN A 99 7.33 -15.66 1.84
C ASN A 99 8.11 -16.05 0.59
N CYS A 100 8.20 -15.15 -0.40
CA CYS A 100 8.95 -15.35 -1.64
C CYS A 100 10.20 -14.46 -1.75
N HIS A 101 10.23 -13.33 -1.03
CA HIS A 101 11.31 -12.35 -1.09
C HIS A 101 11.97 -12.10 0.28
N PRO A 102 12.49 -13.15 0.96
CA PRO A 102 12.93 -13.03 2.35
C PRO A 102 14.09 -12.05 2.55
N ALA A 103 14.98 -11.93 1.57
CA ALA A 103 16.12 -11.02 1.62
C ALA A 103 15.74 -9.52 1.56
N GLN A 104 14.49 -9.20 1.19
CA GLN A 104 14.02 -7.82 1.03
C GLN A 104 13.37 -7.25 2.30
N LEU A 105 13.06 -8.10 3.29
CA LEU A 105 12.53 -7.65 4.57
C LEU A 105 13.67 -7.06 5.41
N GLY A 106 13.81 -5.73 5.43
CA GLY A 106 14.81 -5.05 6.24
C GLY A 106 14.43 -5.07 7.72
N GLY A 107 15.28 -5.65 8.57
CA GLY A 107 15.12 -5.66 10.03
C GLY A 107 15.77 -4.47 10.73
N THR A 108 15.42 -4.25 12.01
CA THR A 108 16.09 -3.31 12.91
C THR A 108 17.51 -3.80 13.22
N GLY A 109 18.52 -3.28 12.53
CA GLY A 109 19.92 -3.36 12.98
C GLY A 109 20.90 -4.22 12.17
N GLY A 110 20.81 -4.31 10.83
CA GLY A 110 21.95 -4.88 10.07
C GLY A 110 21.77 -5.14 8.58
N GLY A 111 20.55 -5.10 8.04
CA GLY A 111 20.33 -5.15 6.60
C GLY A 111 20.63 -3.79 5.94
N LYS A 112 21.23 -3.79 4.73
CA LYS A 112 21.36 -2.57 3.91
C LYS A 112 20.09 -2.19 3.15
N ALA A 113 19.02 -2.99 3.28
CA ALA A 113 17.72 -2.71 2.69
C ALA A 113 16.93 -1.71 3.56
N HIS A 114 16.06 -0.92 2.93
CA HIS A 114 15.13 -0.07 3.67
C HIS A 114 14.21 -0.93 4.53
N PRO A 115 14.02 -0.62 5.83
CA PRO A 115 13.24 -1.45 6.72
C PRO A 115 11.75 -1.45 6.33
N ALA A 116 11.11 -2.62 6.44
CA ALA A 116 9.67 -2.82 6.25
C ALA A 116 9.20 -4.02 7.10
N GLY A 117 7.99 -3.94 7.67
CA GLY A 117 7.42 -5.02 8.47
C GLY A 117 6.72 -4.55 9.74
N ASN A 118 6.14 -5.50 10.46
CA ASN A 118 5.32 -5.26 11.66
C ASN A 118 6.05 -4.54 12.78
N ASP A 119 7.36 -4.76 12.88
CA ASP A 119 8.23 -4.18 13.90
C ASP A 119 8.89 -2.87 13.43
N ILE A 120 8.68 -2.46 12.18
CA ILE A 120 9.21 -1.22 11.62
C ILE A 120 8.22 -0.09 11.87
N LYS A 121 8.16 0.31 13.14
CA LYS A 121 7.30 1.40 13.59
C LYS A 121 7.75 2.74 13.02
N PHE A 122 6.78 3.60 12.75
CA PHE A 122 7.05 5.01 12.54
C PHE A 122 7.67 5.57 13.82
N SER A 123 8.83 6.21 13.70
CA SER A 123 9.32 7.06 14.79
C SER A 123 8.45 8.31 14.91
N SER A 124 8.48 8.98 16.05
CA SER A 124 7.77 10.25 16.25
C SER A 124 8.12 11.28 15.18
N ALA A 125 9.40 11.38 14.80
CA ALA A 125 9.87 12.27 13.75
C ALA A 125 9.31 11.90 12.36
N VAL A 126 9.30 10.61 12.01
CA VAL A 126 8.77 10.15 10.71
C VAL A 126 7.26 10.35 10.63
N ALA A 127 6.52 10.07 11.71
CA ALA A 127 5.08 10.33 11.78
C ALA A 127 4.77 11.83 11.67
N ALA A 128 5.55 12.67 12.37
CA ALA A 128 5.41 14.13 12.28
C ALA A 128 5.62 14.62 10.83
N ASN A 129 6.70 14.18 10.18
CA ASN A 129 6.99 14.51 8.78
C ASN A 129 5.86 14.07 7.85
N TYR A 130 5.38 12.83 7.97
CA TYR A 130 4.25 12.33 7.18
C TYR A 130 3.03 13.22 7.34
N ASN A 131 2.70 13.58 8.58
CA ASN A 131 1.53 14.36 8.89
C ASN A 131 1.64 15.82 8.42
N SER A 132 2.83 16.42 8.47
CA SER A 132 3.06 17.80 8.05
C SER A 132 3.25 17.94 6.54
N TYR A 133 3.81 16.95 5.85
CA TYR A 133 4.16 17.06 4.44
C TYR A 133 2.92 17.03 3.53
N VAL A 134 2.67 18.15 2.86
CA VAL A 134 1.60 18.29 1.84
C VAL A 134 2.18 18.11 0.44
N ALA A 135 3.30 18.79 0.17
CA ALA A 135 4.00 18.78 -1.11
C ALA A 135 5.44 19.25 -0.89
N SER A 136 6.30 19.17 -1.91
CA SER A 136 7.68 19.63 -1.77
C SER A 136 7.76 21.10 -1.32
N GLY A 137 8.50 21.35 -0.23
CA GLY A 137 8.63 22.67 0.38
C GLY A 137 7.43 23.13 1.22
N ASN A 138 6.38 22.31 1.34
CA ASN A 138 5.17 22.62 2.11
C ASN A 138 4.92 21.61 3.23
N LEU A 139 5.22 22.02 4.46
CA LEU A 139 5.05 21.23 5.69
C LEU A 139 3.89 21.75 6.57
N THR A 140 2.81 22.29 6.00
CA THR A 140 1.66 22.85 6.77
C THR A 140 0.53 21.85 7.00
N GLY A 141 0.74 20.58 6.66
CA GLY A 141 -0.24 19.50 6.82
C GLY A 141 -0.54 19.20 8.28
N ASN A 142 -1.55 18.35 8.49
CA ASN A 142 -1.91 17.87 9.82
C ASN A 142 -2.36 16.42 9.76
N SER A 143 -2.36 15.74 10.91
CA SER A 143 -2.60 14.30 10.99
C SER A 143 -4.01 13.85 10.62
N SER A 144 -5.02 14.72 10.60
CA SER A 144 -6.39 14.31 10.29
C SER A 144 -6.64 14.18 8.78
N THR A 145 -5.81 14.81 7.94
CA THR A 145 -5.99 14.86 6.48
C THR A 145 -4.73 14.51 5.68
N SER A 146 -3.73 13.89 6.30
CA SER A 146 -2.40 13.67 5.70
C SER A 146 -2.22 12.37 4.93
N TYR A 147 -3.19 11.45 4.94
CA TYR A 147 -3.11 10.19 4.19
C TYR A 147 -2.83 10.42 2.71
N ASP A 148 -1.97 9.57 2.14
CA ASP A 148 -1.66 9.54 0.72
C ASP A 148 -1.63 8.08 0.22
N SER A 149 -2.51 7.72 -0.73
CA SER A 149 -2.53 6.40 -1.41
C SER A 149 -1.24 6.06 -2.19
N MET A 150 -0.44 7.07 -2.53
CA MET A 150 0.87 6.91 -3.17
C MET A 150 1.96 6.54 -2.17
N VAL A 151 1.75 6.82 -0.88
CA VAL A 151 2.65 6.44 0.21
C VAL A 151 1.82 5.89 1.39
N PRO A 152 1.14 4.74 1.23
CA PRO A 152 0.32 4.18 2.30
C PRO A 152 1.20 3.58 3.41
N PHE A 153 0.58 3.27 4.54
CA PHE A 153 1.23 2.66 5.70
C PHE A 153 0.35 1.55 6.27
N GLU A 154 0.96 0.67 7.06
CA GLU A 154 0.20 -0.27 7.90
C GLU A 154 -0.25 0.40 9.19
N MET A 155 -1.45 0.10 9.64
CA MET A 155 -2.02 0.63 10.88
C MET A 155 -1.50 -0.09 12.14
N GLY A 156 -0.87 -1.26 11.96
CA GLY A 156 -0.30 -2.07 13.04
C GLY A 156 -1.33 -2.86 13.83
N THR A 157 -2.48 -3.18 13.25
CA THR A 157 -3.60 -3.87 13.92
C THR A 157 -4.22 -4.96 13.05
N ALA A 158 -4.84 -5.94 13.69
CA ALA A 158 -5.70 -6.94 13.04
C ALA A 158 -7.18 -6.78 13.44
N ASP A 159 -7.55 -5.65 14.05
CA ASP A 159 -8.93 -5.30 14.36
C ASP A 159 -9.71 -4.96 13.08
N TYR A 160 -10.47 -5.94 12.57
CA TYR A 160 -11.24 -5.78 11.35
C TYR A 160 -12.38 -4.77 11.45
N THR A 161 -12.90 -4.47 12.65
CA THR A 161 -13.90 -3.42 12.82
C THR A 161 -13.29 -2.05 12.52
N LEU A 162 -12.11 -1.78 13.07
CA LEU A 162 -11.35 -0.56 12.75
C LEU A 162 -10.92 -0.51 11.28
N LEU A 163 -10.44 -1.62 10.72
CA LEU A 163 -10.01 -1.68 9.31
C LEU A 163 -11.18 -1.43 8.35
N LYS A 164 -12.35 -2.02 8.60
CA LYS A 164 -13.56 -1.78 7.79
C LYS A 164 -14.01 -0.31 7.84
N GLY A 165 -13.98 0.32 9.02
CA GLY A 165 -14.29 1.74 9.15
C GLY A 165 -13.27 2.67 8.49
N THR A 166 -12.05 2.19 8.25
CA THR A 166 -10.97 2.96 7.63
C THR A 166 -10.94 2.82 6.10
N ALA A 167 -11.29 1.65 5.58
CA ALA A 167 -11.25 1.35 4.16
C ALA A 167 -12.37 2.08 3.40
N THR A 168 -12.01 3.14 2.68
CA THR A 168 -12.97 4.03 2.01
C THR A 168 -12.37 4.62 0.74
N THR A 169 -13.22 5.19 -0.11
CA THR A 169 -12.80 6.00 -1.26
C THR A 169 -13.13 7.45 -0.97
N GLY A 170 -12.11 8.30 -0.83
CA GLY A 170 -12.24 9.74 -0.52
C GLY A 170 -12.72 10.11 0.89
N GLY A 171 -13.10 9.14 1.73
CA GLY A 171 -13.73 9.39 3.03
C GLY A 171 -12.76 9.58 4.20
N GLN A 172 -11.82 8.65 4.38
CA GLN A 172 -10.91 8.64 5.54
C GLN A 172 -9.51 9.10 5.15
N THR A 173 -9.07 10.24 5.71
CA THR A 173 -7.81 10.89 5.33
C THR A 173 -6.79 11.02 6.46
N ALA A 174 -7.06 10.42 7.63
CA ALA A 174 -6.14 10.44 8.77
C ALA A 174 -4.82 9.72 8.45
N GLY A 175 -3.70 10.36 8.76
CA GLY A 175 -2.34 9.83 8.60
C GLY A 175 -1.92 8.82 9.67
N PRO A 176 -0.63 8.48 9.73
CA PRO A 176 -0.11 7.46 10.64
C PRO A 176 -0.14 7.93 12.09
N GLY A 177 -0.38 6.97 12.98
CA GLY A 177 -0.26 7.10 14.43
C GLY A 177 0.95 6.34 14.97
N ALA A 178 1.07 6.26 16.29
CA ALA A 178 2.20 5.61 16.95
C ALA A 178 2.29 4.08 16.69
N SER A 179 1.18 3.44 16.33
CA SER A 179 1.14 2.02 16.00
C SER A 179 1.49 1.72 14.54
N SER A 180 1.59 2.74 13.69
CA SER A 180 1.75 2.57 12.25
C SER A 180 3.13 2.06 11.86
N ASN A 181 3.17 1.26 10.79
CA ASN A 181 4.40 0.66 10.26
C ASN A 181 4.63 1.02 8.80
N VAL A 182 5.90 0.99 8.40
CA VAL A 182 6.27 0.97 6.99
C VAL A 182 6.13 -0.44 6.45
N MET A 183 5.53 -0.59 5.27
CA MET A 183 5.39 -1.88 4.61
C MET A 183 6.00 -1.88 3.20
N CYS A 184 6.24 -3.06 2.62
CA CYS A 184 6.73 -3.17 1.25
C CYS A 184 5.84 -2.41 0.25
N LEU A 185 4.52 -2.45 0.45
CA LEU A 185 3.57 -1.73 -0.40
C LEU A 185 3.45 -0.23 -0.08
N SER A 186 4.21 0.32 0.87
CA SER A 186 4.33 1.78 1.06
C SER A 186 4.98 2.44 -0.15
N CYS A 187 5.89 1.74 -0.83
CA CYS A 187 6.59 2.24 -2.02
C CYS A 187 6.28 1.43 -3.28
N HIS A 188 5.93 0.14 -3.16
CA HIS A 188 5.66 -0.73 -4.31
C HIS A 188 4.16 -0.97 -4.54
N ARG A 189 3.80 -1.35 -5.77
CA ARG A 189 2.48 -1.88 -6.13
C ARG A 189 2.56 -3.39 -6.34
N ALA A 190 1.58 -4.12 -5.82
CA ALA A 190 1.65 -5.58 -5.71
C ALA A 190 1.71 -6.34 -7.05
N HIS A 191 0.99 -5.87 -8.07
CA HIS A 191 1.00 -6.52 -9.40
C HIS A 191 2.03 -5.89 -10.33
N ALA A 192 1.85 -4.61 -10.61
CA ALA A 192 2.69 -3.82 -11.49
C ALA A 192 2.44 -2.33 -11.25
N SER A 193 3.28 -1.50 -11.85
CA SER A 193 3.12 -0.05 -11.86
C SER A 193 3.59 0.51 -13.20
N GLY A 194 3.31 1.79 -13.47
CA GLY A 194 3.89 2.49 -14.61
C GLY A 194 5.38 2.81 -14.47
N TRP A 195 6.00 2.49 -13.34
CA TRP A 195 7.37 2.84 -12.98
C TRP A 195 8.25 1.60 -12.81
N ASP A 196 9.54 1.81 -13.03
CA ASP A 196 10.56 0.77 -12.85
C ASP A 196 10.50 0.19 -11.43
N SER A 197 10.85 -1.09 -11.30
CA SER A 197 10.81 -1.82 -10.02
C SER A 197 9.43 -1.83 -9.33
N ALA A 198 8.35 -1.69 -10.11
CA ALA A 198 6.97 -1.67 -9.61
C ALA A 198 6.72 -0.58 -8.53
N ALA A 199 7.47 0.52 -8.55
CA ALA A 199 7.32 1.61 -7.60
C ALA A 199 6.00 2.37 -7.79
N ARG A 200 5.48 3.00 -6.74
CA ARG A 200 4.26 3.81 -6.82
C ARG A 200 4.49 5.09 -7.61
N TRP A 201 5.70 5.64 -7.56
CA TRP A 201 6.12 6.83 -8.30
C TRP A 201 7.45 6.65 -9.00
N ASN A 202 7.80 7.61 -9.84
CA ASN A 202 9.06 7.61 -10.57
C ASN A 202 10.26 7.86 -9.64
N LEU A 203 11.17 6.90 -9.56
CA LEU A 203 12.40 6.97 -8.76
C LEU A 203 13.64 7.41 -9.58
N ASN A 204 13.51 7.51 -10.90
CA ASN A 204 14.63 7.70 -11.83
C ASN A 204 14.76 9.15 -12.34
N THR A 205 13.95 10.07 -11.81
CA THR A 205 13.98 11.50 -12.15
C THR A 205 13.95 12.34 -10.89
N GLU A 206 14.47 13.57 -10.99
CA GLU A 206 14.46 14.55 -9.91
C GLU A 206 13.04 15.01 -9.56
N PHE A 207 12.15 15.07 -10.55
CA PHE A 207 10.83 15.68 -10.42
C PHE A 207 9.71 14.78 -10.93
N LEU A 208 8.69 14.57 -10.09
CA LEU A 208 7.41 13.96 -10.46
C LEU A 208 6.56 14.93 -11.29
N LEU A 209 6.56 16.21 -10.90
CA LEU A 209 5.96 17.30 -11.65
C LEU A 209 7.02 18.33 -12.00
N PHE A 210 6.96 18.82 -13.23
CA PHE A 210 7.86 19.86 -13.72
C PHE A 210 7.04 21.05 -14.20
N ASN A 211 7.34 22.24 -13.67
CA ASN A 211 6.62 23.46 -13.98
C ASN A 211 5.08 23.31 -13.85
N GLY A 212 4.63 22.65 -12.78
CA GLY A 212 3.20 22.46 -12.45
C GLY A 212 2.47 21.45 -13.34
N ASN A 213 3.19 20.72 -14.19
CA ASN A 213 2.61 19.75 -15.12
C ASN A 213 3.24 18.37 -14.93
N TYR A 214 2.47 17.34 -15.24
CA TYR A 214 3.05 16.01 -15.42
C TYR A 214 4.01 16.02 -16.62
N PRO A 215 5.21 15.45 -16.48
CA PRO A 215 6.15 15.29 -17.58
C PRO A 215 5.55 14.48 -18.74
N GLY A 216 5.83 14.92 -19.96
CA GLY A 216 5.45 14.25 -21.20
C GLY A 216 6.36 14.64 -22.35
N ILE A 217 6.58 13.75 -23.32
CA ILE A 217 7.39 14.01 -24.52
C ILE A 217 6.80 15.09 -25.43
N GLU A 218 5.49 15.30 -25.35
CA GLU A 218 4.75 16.30 -26.08
C GLU A 218 4.75 17.69 -25.41
N VAL A 219 5.29 17.79 -24.19
CA VAL A 219 5.32 19.04 -23.43
C VAL A 219 6.61 19.80 -23.74
N ILE A 220 6.46 21.02 -24.26
CA ILE A 220 7.57 21.93 -24.56
C ILE A 220 8.36 22.20 -23.26
N ASP A 221 9.69 22.28 -23.39
CA ASP A 221 10.64 22.55 -22.30
C ASP A 221 10.69 21.54 -21.16
N VAL A 222 10.06 20.35 -21.30
CA VAL A 222 10.30 19.22 -20.38
C VAL A 222 11.50 18.42 -20.89
N PRO A 223 12.62 18.37 -20.14
CA PRO A 223 13.78 17.57 -20.54
C PRO A 223 13.42 16.08 -20.70
N SER A 224 13.97 15.42 -21.72
CA SER A 224 13.73 13.99 -22.00
C SER A 224 14.09 13.08 -20.82
N ARG A 225 15.06 13.45 -19.99
CA ARG A 225 15.41 12.74 -18.74
C ARG A 225 14.29 12.75 -17.69
N ILE A 226 13.36 13.70 -17.77
CA ILE A 226 12.21 13.83 -16.86
C ILE A 226 10.98 13.13 -17.45
N SER A 227 10.70 13.32 -18.75
CA SER A 227 9.56 12.65 -19.42
C SER A 227 9.80 11.18 -19.70
N GLN A 228 11.05 10.75 -19.84
CA GLN A 228 11.48 9.36 -20.01
C GLN A 228 10.75 8.62 -21.14
N GLY A 229 10.48 9.32 -22.25
CA GLY A 229 9.81 8.75 -23.41
C GLY A 229 8.30 8.57 -23.28
N ARG A 230 7.69 9.00 -22.17
CA ARG A 230 6.25 8.86 -21.92
C ARG A 230 5.49 10.11 -22.34
N THR A 231 4.24 9.95 -22.72
CA THR A 231 3.29 11.05 -22.85
C THR A 231 2.83 11.54 -21.48
N ARG A 232 2.36 12.79 -21.40
CA ARG A 232 1.73 13.35 -20.18
C ARG A 232 0.54 12.52 -19.75
N ALA A 233 -0.25 12.01 -20.69
CA ALA A 233 -1.41 11.17 -20.41
C ALA A 233 -1.00 9.85 -19.75
N GLU A 234 0.05 9.19 -20.22
CA GLU A 234 0.59 7.97 -19.59
C GLU A 234 1.14 8.24 -18.20
N THR A 235 1.83 9.36 -18.00
CA THR A 235 2.33 9.79 -16.69
C THR A 235 1.16 10.03 -15.72
N LEU A 236 0.13 10.78 -16.14
CA LEU A 236 -1.07 11.03 -15.35
C LEU A 236 -1.77 9.72 -14.94
N ARG A 237 -1.93 8.78 -15.88
CA ARG A 237 -2.54 7.46 -15.60
C ARG A 237 -1.69 6.60 -14.67
N ALA A 238 -0.36 6.67 -14.78
CA ALA A 238 0.56 5.98 -13.86
C ALA A 238 0.44 6.49 -12.40
N TYR A 239 -0.06 7.73 -12.23
CA TYR A 239 -0.39 8.34 -10.94
C TYR A 239 -1.88 8.28 -10.60
N TYR A 240 -2.63 7.35 -11.19
CA TYR A 240 -4.08 7.17 -10.95
C TYR A 240 -4.92 8.43 -11.19
N GLU A 241 -4.54 9.23 -12.18
CA GLU A 241 -5.25 10.47 -12.56
C GLU A 241 -5.31 11.54 -11.48
N ARG A 242 -4.44 11.47 -10.46
CA ARG A 242 -4.32 12.52 -9.46
C ARG A 242 -4.04 13.86 -10.14
N PRO A 243 -4.74 14.95 -9.80
CA PRO A 243 -4.54 16.21 -10.48
C PRO A 243 -3.20 16.83 -10.04
N ALA A 244 -2.54 17.52 -10.97
CA ALA A 244 -1.25 18.14 -10.72
C ALA A 244 -1.28 19.13 -9.55
N THR A 245 -2.44 19.72 -9.27
CA THR A 245 -2.70 20.63 -8.14
C THR A 245 -2.52 19.99 -6.76
N ARG A 246 -2.42 18.66 -6.65
CA ARG A 246 -2.10 17.96 -5.39
C ARG A 246 -0.60 17.94 -5.08
N PHE A 247 0.23 18.43 -5.98
CA PHE A 247 1.68 18.40 -5.88
C PHE A 247 2.26 19.81 -6.04
N ALA A 248 3.50 19.99 -5.60
CA ALA A 248 4.21 21.24 -5.85
C ALA A 248 4.52 21.41 -7.34
N THR A 249 4.73 22.65 -7.78
CA THR A 249 5.12 22.99 -9.16
C THR A 249 6.37 22.22 -9.61
N TYR A 250 7.30 21.97 -8.69
CA TYR A 250 8.48 21.11 -8.87
C TYR A 250 8.50 20.02 -7.81
N GLN A 251 7.53 19.11 -7.87
CA GLN A 251 7.40 18.03 -6.89
C GLN A 251 8.55 17.05 -6.99
N ARG A 252 9.33 16.91 -5.91
CA ARG A 252 10.36 15.87 -5.79
C ARG A 252 9.77 14.51 -5.37
N SER A 253 10.63 13.51 -5.23
CA SER A 253 10.29 12.15 -4.83
C SER A 253 9.34 12.07 -3.62
N LEU A 254 8.38 11.14 -3.66
CA LEU A 254 7.42 10.95 -2.55
C LEU A 254 8.02 10.20 -1.36
N CYS A 255 9.29 9.76 -1.41
CA CYS A 255 10.04 9.42 -0.19
C CYS A 255 9.99 10.58 0.83
N ASN A 256 9.95 11.82 0.33
CA ASN A 256 9.93 13.01 1.16
C ASN A 256 8.68 13.14 2.03
N LYS A 257 7.60 12.41 1.71
CA LYS A 257 6.44 12.31 2.60
C LYS A 257 6.84 11.88 4.00
N CYS A 258 7.74 10.89 4.14
CA CYS A 258 8.19 10.40 5.45
C CYS A 258 9.44 11.13 5.98
N HIS A 259 10.23 11.72 5.10
CA HIS A 259 11.59 12.18 5.44
C HIS A 259 11.80 13.69 5.39
N ALA A 260 10.90 14.44 4.73
CA ALA A 260 10.98 15.88 4.52
C ALA A 260 12.36 16.32 3.98
N LYS A 261 12.84 15.69 2.90
CA LYS A 261 14.14 15.94 2.25
C LYS A 261 13.96 16.57 0.86
N ASP A 262 13.33 17.74 0.82
CA ASP A 262 13.15 18.51 -0.41
C ASP A 262 14.37 19.35 -0.80
#